data_AF-A0A819KTX5-F1
#
_entry.id   AF-A0A819KTX5-F1
#
_cell.length_a   1.000
_cell.length_b   1.000
_cell.length_c   1.000
_cell.angle_alpha   90.00
_cell.angle_beta   90.00
_cell.angle_gamma   90.00
#
_symmetry.space_group_name_H-M   'P 1'
#
loop_
_entity.id
_entity.type
_entity.pdbx_description
1 polymer ?
#
loop_
_entity_poly.entity_id
_entity_poly.type
_entity_poly.pdbx_seq_one_letter_code
_entity_poly.pdbx_strand_id
1 'polypeptide(L)'
;MPTTNLTGWTLAFSDDFSGSSLHYPSWFKYGGTLWDGSHVVVENGLLELQSYRDPKFNNTWKSGGVSTIQGYGSNSTYGKYLVRQRVDPALLWPSDNSWPPEIDFYEDGGGSVFDNGISSTTYF
;
A
#
# COMPACT_ATOMS: atom_id res chain seq x y z
N MET A 1 2.30 14.12 -4.72
CA MET A 1 0.84 14.12 -4.46
C MET A 1 0.35 15.49 -4.02
N PRO A 2 -0.96 15.81 -4.06
CA PRO A 2 -1.47 17.03 -3.45
C PRO A 2 -1.18 17.03 -1.94
N THR A 3 -0.48 18.04 -1.46
CA THR A 3 -0.21 18.28 -0.03
C THR A 3 -1.11 19.37 0.56
N THR A 4 -2.03 19.90 -0.24
CA THR A 4 -3.02 20.91 0.13
C THR A 4 -4.36 20.61 -0.51
N ASN A 5 -5.40 21.36 -0.12
CA ASN A 5 -6.72 21.32 -0.77
C ASN A 5 -6.61 21.55 -2.28
N LEU A 6 -7.43 20.82 -3.04
CA LEU A 6 -7.68 21.09 -4.45
C LEU A 6 -8.96 21.92 -4.57
N THR A 7 -9.14 22.66 -5.66
CA THR A 7 -10.38 23.43 -5.87
C THR A 7 -11.62 22.52 -5.78
N GLY A 8 -12.53 22.83 -4.85
CA GLY A 8 -13.75 22.04 -4.60
C GLY A 8 -13.55 20.78 -3.76
N TRP A 9 -12.34 20.53 -3.22
CA TRP A 9 -12.03 19.35 -2.41
C TRP A 9 -11.20 19.73 -1.18
N THR A 10 -11.63 19.27 -0.01
CA THR A 10 -10.81 19.33 1.21
C THR A 10 -9.89 18.11 1.26
N LEU A 11 -8.59 18.35 1.42
CA LEU A 11 -7.63 17.29 1.64
C LEU A 11 -7.87 16.67 3.01
N ALA A 12 -8.18 15.38 3.02
CA ALA A 12 -8.46 14.66 4.26
C ALA A 12 -7.27 13.77 4.70
N PHE A 13 -6.51 13.25 3.73
CA PHE A 13 -5.28 12.51 3.97
C PHE A 13 -4.37 12.54 2.75
N SER A 14 -3.06 12.65 2.99
CA SER A 14 -2.00 12.47 2.00
C SER A 14 -0.75 11.95 2.72
N ASP A 15 0.00 11.09 2.04
CA ASP A 15 1.34 10.69 2.45
C ASP A 15 2.23 10.72 1.21
N ASP A 16 3.33 11.47 1.28
CA ASP A 16 4.34 11.58 0.22
C ASP A 16 5.58 10.73 0.53
N PHE A 17 5.57 9.99 1.65
CA PHE A 17 6.62 9.08 2.07
C PHE A 17 8.01 9.73 2.15
N SER A 18 8.05 11.04 2.45
CA SER A 18 9.28 11.83 2.59
C SER A 18 10.15 11.47 3.80
N GLY A 19 9.62 10.67 4.74
CA GLY A 19 10.33 10.15 5.90
C GLY A 19 11.11 8.86 5.64
N SER A 20 11.39 8.13 6.72
CA SER A 20 12.03 6.80 6.69
C SER A 20 11.15 5.69 7.26
N SER A 21 9.86 5.99 7.47
CA SER A 21 8.88 5.06 8.03
C SER A 21 7.47 5.50 7.63
N LEU A 22 6.53 4.56 7.63
CA LEU A 22 5.12 4.87 7.48
C LEU A 22 4.64 5.85 8.57
N HIS A 23 3.77 6.77 8.19
CA HIS A 23 3.15 7.68 9.15
C HIS A 23 2.15 6.93 10.05
N TYR A 24 2.45 6.86 11.35
CA TYR A 24 1.54 6.34 12.38
C TYR A 24 0.65 7.47 12.91
N PRO A 25 -0.66 7.26 13.16
CA PRO A 25 -1.40 5.99 13.06
C PRO A 25 -2.13 5.81 11.71
N SER A 26 -1.65 6.42 10.63
CA SER A 26 -2.36 6.41 9.36
C SER A 26 -2.29 5.06 8.66
N TRP A 27 -1.13 4.42 8.68
CA TRP A 27 -0.86 3.15 7.99
C TRP A 27 -0.52 2.02 8.96
N PHE A 28 -0.94 0.82 8.56
CA PHE A 28 -0.67 -0.42 9.28
C PHE A 28 -0.13 -1.46 8.32
N LYS A 29 0.93 -2.14 8.73
CA LYS A 29 1.56 -3.21 7.96
C LYS A 29 0.77 -4.50 8.12
N TYR A 30 0.62 -5.24 7.04
CA TYR A 30 0.09 -6.59 7.09
C TYR A 30 1.07 -7.54 7.80
N GLY A 31 0.52 -8.60 8.38
CA GLY A 31 1.29 -9.67 9.00
C GLY A 31 0.60 -11.02 8.79
N GLY A 32 1.39 -12.08 8.71
CA GLY A 32 0.89 -13.45 8.59
C GLY A 32 1.80 -14.35 7.77
N THR A 33 1.22 -15.43 7.22
CA THR A 33 1.99 -16.43 6.48
C THR A 33 2.64 -15.87 5.22
N LEU A 34 1.94 -15.03 4.45
CA LEU A 34 2.47 -14.41 3.23
C LEU A 34 3.03 -13.00 3.45
N TRP A 35 2.57 -12.32 4.51
CA TRP A 35 2.87 -10.91 4.76
C TRP A 35 3.90 -10.75 5.87
N ASP A 36 4.89 -9.90 5.64
CA ASP A 36 5.82 -9.49 6.69
C ASP A 36 6.13 -8.00 6.62
N GLY A 37 6.03 -7.31 7.75
CA GLY A 37 6.23 -5.86 7.82
C GLY A 37 7.65 -5.40 7.50
N SER A 38 8.65 -6.29 7.52
CA SER A 38 10.02 -5.96 7.10
C SER A 38 10.16 -5.80 5.57
N HIS A 39 9.17 -6.26 4.81
CA HIS A 39 9.06 -6.05 3.36
C HIS A 39 8.36 -4.74 2.99
N VAL A 40 8.02 -3.91 3.97
CA VAL A 40 7.48 -2.57 3.77
C VAL A 40 8.57 -1.55 4.06
N VAL A 41 9.09 -0.93 3.00
CA VAL A 41 10.22 0.00 3.05
C VAL A 41 9.73 1.40 2.68
N VAL A 42 10.15 2.40 3.46
CA VAL A 42 9.92 3.81 3.15
C VAL A 42 11.28 4.48 3.05
N GLU A 43 11.63 4.91 1.84
CA GLU A 43 12.88 5.60 1.56
C GLU A 43 12.77 6.44 0.29
N ASN A 44 13.61 7.47 0.17
CA ASN A 44 13.72 8.28 -1.04
C ASN A 44 12.39 8.91 -1.53
N GLY A 45 11.43 9.17 -0.63
CA GLY A 45 10.11 9.71 -1.00
C GLY A 45 9.15 8.65 -1.56
N LEU A 46 9.37 7.37 -1.23
CA LEU A 46 8.67 6.23 -1.81
C LEU A 46 8.24 5.24 -0.73
N LEU A 47 7.08 4.63 -0.97
CA LEU A 47 6.68 3.38 -0.33
C LEU A 47 6.99 2.23 -1.29
N GLU A 48 7.79 1.28 -0.83
CA GLU A 48 8.07 0.03 -1.55
C GLU A 48 7.45 -1.15 -0.82
N LEU A 49 6.66 -1.95 -1.55
CA LEU A 49 6.09 -3.20 -1.08
C LEU A 49 6.85 -4.33 -1.77
N GLN A 50 7.85 -4.86 -1.07
CA GLN A 50 8.80 -5.79 -1.67
C GLN A 50 8.27 -7.22 -1.61
N SER A 51 8.28 -7.92 -2.74
CA SER A 51 7.84 -9.32 -2.83
C SER A 51 8.98 -10.19 -3.34
N TYR A 52 9.55 -11.02 -2.46
CA TYR A 52 10.66 -11.92 -2.83
C TYR A 52 10.70 -13.16 -1.92
N ARG A 53 11.47 -14.17 -2.32
CA ARG A 53 11.78 -15.33 -1.46
C ARG A 53 12.83 -14.91 -0.44
N ASP A 54 12.43 -14.73 0.80
CA ASP A 54 13.32 -14.22 1.84
C ASP A 54 14.04 -15.38 2.58
N PRO A 55 15.39 -15.41 2.59
CA PRO A 55 16.17 -16.38 3.36
C PRO A 55 15.86 -16.40 4.85
N LYS A 56 15.43 -15.28 5.45
CA LYS A 56 14.99 -15.22 6.85
C LYS A 56 13.78 -16.10 7.13
N PHE A 57 13.01 -16.42 6.08
CA PHE A 57 11.81 -17.25 6.13
C PHE A 57 11.99 -18.54 5.34
N ASN A 58 13.17 -19.17 5.42
CA ASN A 58 13.48 -20.44 4.74
C ASN A 58 13.28 -20.37 3.21
N ASN A 59 13.56 -19.22 2.60
CA ASN A 59 13.35 -18.96 1.16
C ASN A 59 11.88 -19.11 0.71
N THR A 60 10.93 -18.89 1.61
CA THR A 60 9.50 -18.77 1.24
C THR A 60 9.18 -17.37 0.75
N TRP A 61 8.15 -17.25 -0.08
CA TRP A 61 7.67 -15.96 -0.56
C TRP A 61 7.12 -15.13 0.59
N LYS A 62 7.59 -13.89 0.66
CA LYS A 62 7.10 -12.85 1.56
C LYS A 62 6.83 -11.59 0.78
N SER A 63 5.79 -10.87 1.19
CA SER A 63 5.37 -9.63 0.58
C SER A 63 5.13 -8.56 1.65
N GLY A 64 5.42 -7.31 1.27
CA GLY A 64 4.99 -6.14 2.02
C GLY A 64 3.55 -5.79 1.67
N GLY A 65 2.77 -5.37 2.66
CA GLY A 65 1.42 -4.90 2.42
C GLY A 65 1.04 -3.90 3.50
N VAL A 66 0.24 -2.90 3.13
CA VAL A 66 -0.23 -1.87 4.05
C VAL A 66 -1.71 -1.58 3.86
N SER A 67 -2.34 -1.09 4.91
CA SER A 67 -3.69 -0.55 4.86
C SER A 67 -3.85 0.63 5.80
N THR A 68 -4.81 1.48 5.49
CA THR A 68 -5.27 2.56 6.37
C THR A 68 -6.51 2.17 7.19
N ILE A 69 -6.99 0.92 7.11
CA ILE A 69 -8.27 0.48 7.70
C ILE A 69 -8.33 0.62 9.23
N GLN A 70 -7.19 0.52 9.92
CA GLN A 70 -7.10 0.75 11.37
C GLN A 70 -6.77 2.21 11.72
N GLY A 71 -6.53 3.05 10.71
CA GLY A 71 -6.13 4.44 10.81
C GLY A 71 -7.11 5.35 10.10
N TYR A 72 -6.60 6.16 9.18
CA TYR A 72 -7.42 7.13 8.45
C TYR A 72 -8.59 6.49 7.68
N GLY A 73 -8.37 5.31 7.10
CA GLY A 73 -9.37 4.59 6.30
C GLY A 73 -10.57 4.10 7.10
N SER A 74 -10.48 4.00 8.42
CA SER A 74 -11.55 3.43 9.26
C SER A 74 -12.86 4.24 9.24
N ASN A 75 -12.78 5.54 8.91
CA ASN A 75 -13.90 6.48 8.94
C ASN A 75 -14.20 7.08 7.55
N SER A 76 -13.64 6.51 6.48
CA SER A 76 -13.81 7.02 5.12
C SER A 76 -14.85 6.19 4.36
N THR A 77 -16.00 6.78 4.04
CA THR A 77 -17.07 6.08 3.28
C THR A 77 -17.03 6.42 1.79
N TYR A 78 -16.73 7.68 1.44
CA TYR A 78 -16.64 8.17 0.06
C TYR A 78 -15.52 9.19 -0.07
N GLY A 79 -15.09 9.47 -1.29
CA GLY A 79 -14.13 10.53 -1.55
C GLY A 79 -13.43 10.38 -2.89
N LYS A 80 -12.45 11.24 -3.10
CA LYS A 80 -11.51 11.12 -4.21
C LYS A 80 -10.24 10.48 -3.70
N TYR A 81 -9.88 9.37 -4.32
CA TYR A 81 -8.63 8.68 -4.08
C TYR A 81 -7.75 8.85 -5.32
N LEU A 82 -6.54 9.33 -5.09
CA LEU A 82 -5.53 9.44 -6.13
C LEU A 82 -4.37 8.57 -5.70
N VAL A 83 -3.98 7.63 -6.56
CA VAL A 83 -2.82 6.77 -6.35
C VAL A 83 -1.88 6.95 -7.52
N ARG A 84 -0.60 7.15 -7.24
CA ARG A 84 0.44 7.12 -8.27
C ARG A 84 1.37 5.97 -7.90
N GLN A 85 1.52 5.02 -8.81
CA GLN A 85 2.23 3.78 -8.54
C GLN A 85 2.87 3.26 -9.83
N ARG A 86 3.95 2.48 -9.70
CA ARG A 86 4.61 1.84 -10.83
C ARG A 86 3.99 0.49 -11.17
N VAL A 87 3.85 -0.42 -10.19
CA VAL A 87 3.21 -1.75 -10.32
C VAL A 87 2.85 -2.22 -8.90
N ASP A 88 1.57 -2.20 -8.52
CA ASP A 88 1.04 -2.83 -7.30
C ASP A 88 -0.49 -2.89 -7.37
N PRO A 89 -1.13 -3.97 -6.86
CA PRO A 89 -2.56 -3.95 -6.63
C PRO A 89 -2.91 -2.90 -5.57
N ALA A 90 -3.84 -2.01 -5.90
CA ALA A 90 -4.36 -1.01 -4.99
C ALA A 90 -5.88 -1.01 -5.04
N LEU A 91 -6.51 -1.13 -3.87
CA LEU A 91 -7.96 -1.30 -3.74
C LEU A 91 -8.50 -0.56 -2.51
N LEU A 92 -9.82 -0.41 -2.47
CA LEU A 92 -10.58 -0.05 -1.28
C LEU A 92 -11.37 -1.25 -0.79
N TRP A 93 -11.12 -1.59 0.47
CA TRP A 93 -11.84 -2.62 1.19
C TRP A 93 -12.80 -1.99 2.20
N PRO A 94 -14.02 -2.53 2.39
CA PRO A 94 -14.97 -2.02 3.37
C PRO A 94 -14.40 -2.06 4.80
N SER A 95 -14.70 -1.00 5.56
CA SER A 95 -14.30 -0.88 6.96
C SER A 95 -14.88 -1.97 7.88
N ASP A 96 -16.01 -2.58 7.50
CA ASP A 96 -16.64 -3.68 8.24
C ASP A 96 -16.02 -5.05 7.91
N ASN A 97 -15.00 -5.05 7.05
CA ASN A 97 -14.28 -6.24 6.61
C ASN A 97 -15.18 -7.31 5.97
N SER A 98 -16.27 -6.89 5.32
CA SER A 98 -17.19 -7.77 4.61
C SER A 98 -17.07 -7.62 3.10
N TRP A 99 -17.31 -8.72 2.39
CA TRP A 99 -17.39 -8.73 0.93
C TRP A 99 -18.77 -9.21 0.51
N PRO A 100 -19.46 -8.57 -0.46
CA PRO A 100 -19.16 -7.28 -1.13
C PRO A 100 -19.58 -6.05 -0.28
N PRO A 101 -19.11 -4.81 -0.59
CA PRO A 101 -18.46 -4.33 -1.83
C PRO A 101 -16.91 -4.28 -1.83
N GLU A 102 -16.29 -4.08 -2.99
CA GLU A 102 -14.84 -3.85 -3.17
C GLU A 102 -14.64 -2.90 -4.36
N ILE A 103 -13.61 -2.05 -4.32
CA ILE A 103 -13.25 -1.18 -5.43
C ILE A 103 -11.76 -1.28 -5.72
N ASP A 104 -11.42 -1.94 -6.82
CA ASP A 104 -10.04 -2.04 -7.31
C ASP A 104 -9.67 -0.84 -8.17
N PHE A 105 -8.63 -0.10 -7.78
CA PHE A 105 -8.08 0.97 -8.63
C PHE A 105 -7.23 0.39 -9.76
N TYR A 106 -6.48 -0.66 -9.44
CA TYR A 106 -5.56 -1.35 -10.35
C TYR A 106 -5.17 -2.69 -9.75
N GLU A 107 -5.10 -3.71 -10.59
CA GLU A 107 -4.49 -4.99 -10.29
C GLU A 107 -3.63 -5.40 -11.49
N ASP A 108 -2.46 -5.97 -11.22
CA ASP A 108 -1.61 -6.62 -12.23
C ASP A 108 -1.14 -7.97 -11.69
N GLY A 109 -1.27 -9.01 -12.52
CA GLY A 109 -0.92 -10.38 -12.12
C GLY A 109 0.58 -10.68 -12.15
N GLY A 110 1.41 -9.69 -12.51
CA GLY A 110 2.79 -9.89 -12.89
C GLY A 110 2.86 -10.61 -14.25
N GLY A 111 3.51 -9.98 -15.23
CA GLY A 111 3.87 -10.68 -16.47
C GLY A 111 4.77 -11.89 -16.19
N SER A 112 4.97 -12.76 -17.18
CA SER A 112 5.88 -13.92 -17.08
C SER A 112 7.34 -13.47 -16.98
N VAL A 113 7.76 -12.94 -15.84
CA VAL A 113 9.15 -12.61 -15.53
C VAL A 113 9.69 -13.66 -14.57
N PHE A 114 10.71 -14.38 -15.03
CA PHE A 114 11.47 -15.38 -14.29
C PHE A 114 12.38 -14.77 -13.20
N ASP A 115 12.03 -13.58 -12.70
CA ASP A 115 12.83 -12.88 -11.69
C ASP A 115 12.43 -13.34 -10.28
N ASN A 116 13.44 -13.59 -9.45
CA ASN A 116 13.29 -14.06 -8.06
C ASN A 116 12.71 -13.00 -7.10
N GLY A 117 12.07 -11.96 -7.63
CA GLY A 117 11.43 -10.90 -6.86
C GLY A 117 10.73 -9.90 -7.76
N ILE A 118 9.64 -9.34 -7.24
CA ILE A 118 8.98 -8.15 -7.76
C ILE A 118 9.06 -7.11 -6.64
N SER A 119 9.77 -6.01 -6.90
CA SER A 119 9.70 -4.83 -6.05
C SER A 119 8.77 -3.84 -6.70
N SER A 120 7.76 -3.42 -5.96
CA SER A 120 6.94 -2.30 -6.37
C SER A 120 7.52 -1.00 -5.83
N THR A 121 7.13 0.08 -6.49
CA THR A 121 7.37 1.41 -5.97
C THR A 121 6.10 2.21 -6.16
N THR A 122 5.54 2.66 -5.05
CA THR A 122 4.45 3.63 -5.06
C THR A 122 5.06 5.02 -4.98
N TYR A 123 4.79 5.83 -6.00
CA TYR A 123 5.35 7.17 -6.17
C TYR A 123 4.25 8.17 -5.87
N PHE A 124 4.43 9.11 -4.97
CA PHE A 124 3.37 10.07 -4.69
C PHE A 124 3.77 11.51 -5.03
#